data_AF-A0A1B9G0Y7-F1
#
_entry.id   AF-A0A1B9G0Y7-F1
#
_cell.length_a   1.000
_cell.length_b   1.000
_cell.length_c   1.000
_cell.angle_alpha   90.00
_cell.angle_beta   90.00
_cell.angle_gamma   90.00
#
_symmetry.space_group_name_H-M   'P 1'
#
loop_
_entity.id
_entity.type
_entity.pdbx_description
1 polymer ?
#
loop_
_entity_poly.entity_id
_entity_poly.type
_entity_poly.pdbx_seq_one_letter_code
_entity_poly.pdbx_strand_id
1 'polypeptide(L)'
;MFAPYLAPIGVFTFLTLSQKVLADNLFVGCYKNDGSTFTIQQADDPDTSVECSTYCGYDGYAYSAFQQNTLQCYCSNDYPRQYYMGSGTDTACDDTSALNVRVTQTSFQSLGCKDTVVYDPDGFQDFLVLNPKDCFRNCNGAYQATYVGNPQNGYYTCHCQSNELEMIGNDVTCSGTSYFVFFHSRDAQASGLTRRRARDMRELQARRRRQEVEYCPHGLTACNVAHSGSYECLDTDTELESCGGCLFGQYGNATSVIGQDCTTMGAALGASTCLDGQCVASACKKGLKLVDGRCQE
;
A
#
# COMPACT_ATOMS: atom_id res chain seq x y z
N MET A 1 -60.85 8.55 -48.32
CA MET A 1 -59.45 8.99 -48.24
C MET A 1 -59.11 9.18 -46.78
N PHE A 2 -58.46 8.20 -46.14
CA PHE A 2 -58.00 8.30 -44.76
C PHE A 2 -56.49 8.12 -44.77
N ALA A 3 -55.76 9.17 -44.40
CA ALA A 3 -54.31 9.18 -44.28
C ALA A 3 -53.90 8.67 -42.88
N PRO A 4 -52.91 7.78 -42.75
CA PRO A 4 -52.36 7.45 -41.45
C PRO A 4 -51.26 8.46 -41.07
N TYR A 5 -51.40 9.07 -39.90
CA TYR A 5 -50.35 9.88 -39.26
C TYR A 5 -49.28 8.95 -38.67
N LEU A 6 -48.05 9.05 -39.18
CA LEU A 6 -46.85 8.48 -38.58
C LEU A 6 -46.37 9.40 -37.46
N ALA A 7 -46.29 8.88 -36.23
CA ALA A 7 -45.66 9.57 -35.11
C ALA A 7 -44.13 9.43 -35.19
N PRO A 8 -43.34 10.49 -34.94
CA PRO A 8 -41.89 10.39 -34.89
C PRO A 8 -41.44 9.79 -33.55
N ILE A 9 -40.72 8.67 -33.62
CA ILE A 9 -40.01 8.10 -32.46
C ILE A 9 -38.77 8.97 -32.23
N GLY A 10 -38.87 9.89 -31.27
CA GLY A 10 -37.72 10.66 -30.78
C GLY A 10 -36.78 9.76 -30.02
N VAL A 11 -35.60 9.50 -30.58
CA VAL A 11 -34.49 8.82 -29.90
C VAL A 11 -33.91 9.80 -28.88
N PHE A 12 -34.29 9.65 -27.61
CA PHE A 12 -33.62 10.30 -26.49
C PHE A 12 -32.28 9.59 -26.24
N THR A 13 -31.21 10.11 -26.83
CA THR A 13 -29.83 9.80 -26.42
C THR A 13 -29.58 10.42 -25.05
N PHE A 14 -29.87 9.68 -23.99
CA PHE A 14 -29.38 9.99 -22.65
C PHE A 14 -27.85 9.82 -22.63
N LEU A 15 -27.13 10.90 -22.89
CA LEU A 15 -25.72 11.04 -22.52
C LEU A 15 -25.64 11.06 -20.98
N THR A 16 -25.46 9.88 -20.38
CA THR A 16 -25.14 9.77 -18.96
C THR A 16 -23.70 10.24 -18.77
N LEU A 17 -23.50 11.56 -18.61
CA LEU A 17 -22.29 12.08 -17.98
C LEU A 17 -22.25 11.50 -16.56
N SER A 18 -21.50 10.42 -16.41
CA SER A 18 -21.15 9.88 -15.11
C SER A 18 -20.21 10.90 -14.46
N GLN A 19 -20.78 11.84 -13.70
CA GLN A 19 -20.00 12.76 -12.88
C GLN A 19 -19.26 11.90 -11.86
N LYS A 20 -17.95 11.74 -12.06
CA LYS A 20 -17.07 11.15 -11.05
C LYS A 20 -17.08 12.12 -9.87
N VAL A 21 -17.80 11.79 -8.80
CA VAL A 21 -17.68 12.50 -7.53
C VAL A 21 -16.37 12.02 -6.89
N LEU A 22 -15.25 12.59 -7.32
CA LEU A 22 -14.02 12.55 -6.53
C LEU A 22 -14.18 13.60 -5.43
N ALA A 23 -13.94 13.19 -4.20
CA ALA A 23 -13.72 14.13 -3.12
C ALA A 23 -12.26 14.56 -3.21
N ASP A 24 -12.05 15.70 -3.85
CA ASP A 24 -10.75 16.33 -3.91
C ASP A 24 -10.57 17.18 -2.64
N ASN A 25 -9.34 17.25 -2.14
CA ASN A 25 -8.97 18.07 -0.99
C ASN A 25 -9.53 17.61 0.37
N LEU A 26 -9.55 16.31 0.64
CA LEU A 26 -10.08 15.77 1.90
C LEU A 26 -9.13 16.07 3.08
N PHE A 27 -9.60 16.78 4.11
CA PHE A 27 -8.83 17.03 5.33
C PHE A 27 -8.57 15.76 6.13
N VAL A 28 -7.32 15.60 6.56
CA VAL A 28 -6.84 14.43 7.31
C VAL A 28 -6.00 14.84 8.52
N GLY A 29 -6.26 16.02 9.08
CA GLY A 29 -5.67 16.45 10.34
C GLY A 29 -4.66 17.59 10.23
N CYS A 30 -4.28 18.07 11.40
CA CYS A 30 -3.28 19.12 11.58
C CYS A 30 -1.99 18.51 12.09
N TYR A 31 -0.85 18.93 11.57
CA TYR A 31 0.44 18.35 11.92
C TYR A 31 1.50 19.40 12.18
N LYS A 32 2.31 19.19 13.21
CA LYS A 32 3.56 19.94 13.36
C LYS A 32 4.47 19.60 12.20
N ASN A 33 5.15 20.61 11.67
CA ASN A 33 6.16 20.39 10.65
C ASN A 33 7.34 19.62 11.27
N ASP A 34 7.61 18.42 10.75
CA ASP A 34 8.71 17.56 11.19
C ASP A 34 10.03 17.87 10.46
N GLY A 35 10.01 18.79 9.50
CA GLY A 35 11.14 19.19 8.67
C GLY A 35 11.56 18.17 7.61
N SER A 36 10.86 17.04 7.49
CA SER A 36 11.24 15.93 6.59
C SER A 36 10.13 15.46 5.67
N THR A 37 8.87 15.50 6.08
CA THR A 37 7.73 15.02 5.28
C THR A 37 7.32 16.02 4.22
N PHE A 38 7.31 17.31 4.56
CA PHE A 38 6.87 18.40 3.69
C PHE A 38 8.04 19.34 3.37
N THR A 39 8.98 18.87 2.54
CA THR A 39 10.20 19.63 2.19
C THR A 39 10.07 20.41 0.89
N ILE A 40 9.15 20.02 0.01
CA ILE A 40 8.92 20.68 -1.28
C ILE A 40 7.91 21.80 -1.07
N GLN A 41 8.43 22.99 -0.75
CA GLN A 41 7.66 24.22 -0.76
C GLN A 41 7.40 24.64 -2.20
N GLN A 42 6.15 24.95 -2.50
CA GLN A 42 5.77 25.46 -3.82
C GLN A 42 5.96 26.98 -3.88
N ALA A 43 6.27 27.47 -5.08
CA ALA A 43 6.50 28.90 -5.32
C ALA A 43 5.19 29.70 -5.45
N ASP A 44 4.08 29.01 -5.72
CA ASP A 44 2.76 29.62 -5.71
C ASP A 44 2.31 29.82 -4.26
N ASP A 45 1.75 31.01 -3.97
CA ASP A 45 1.24 31.43 -2.67
C ASP A 45 -0.29 31.23 -2.63
N PRO A 46 -0.82 30.02 -2.38
CA PRO A 46 -2.26 29.85 -2.21
C PRO A 46 -2.72 30.57 -0.94
N ASP A 47 -3.94 31.12 -0.97
CA ASP A 47 -4.53 31.80 0.18
C ASP A 47 -5.23 30.80 1.11
N THR A 48 -5.49 29.58 0.64
CA THR A 48 -6.23 28.56 1.39
C THR A 48 -5.65 27.15 1.29
N SER A 49 -5.96 26.31 2.28
CA SER A 49 -5.58 24.89 2.27
C SER A 49 -6.20 24.11 1.11
N VAL A 50 -7.38 24.53 0.63
CA VAL A 50 -8.09 23.87 -0.48
C VAL A 50 -7.37 24.17 -1.80
N GLU A 51 -6.93 25.41 -2.00
CA GLU A 51 -6.14 25.79 -3.18
C GLU A 51 -4.78 25.09 -3.18
N CYS A 52 -4.09 25.04 -2.04
CA CYS A 52 -2.84 24.28 -1.90
C CYS A 52 -3.04 22.80 -2.26
N SER A 53 -4.14 22.19 -1.79
CA SER A 53 -4.46 20.80 -2.11
C SER A 53 -4.79 20.57 -3.59
N THR A 54 -5.50 21.52 -4.20
CA THR A 54 -5.83 21.48 -5.62
C THR A 54 -4.55 21.53 -6.46
N TYR A 55 -3.64 22.45 -6.12
CA TYR A 55 -2.32 22.57 -6.73
C TYR A 55 -1.51 21.27 -6.65
N CYS A 56 -1.29 20.76 -5.43
CA CYS A 56 -0.53 19.53 -5.23
C CYS A 56 -1.17 18.33 -5.95
N GLY A 57 -2.50 18.30 -6.02
CA GLY A 57 -3.25 17.28 -6.76
C GLY A 57 -3.02 17.33 -8.27
N TYR A 58 -2.90 18.52 -8.87
CA TYR A 58 -2.56 18.68 -10.29
C TYR A 58 -1.16 18.16 -10.61
N ASP A 59 -0.20 18.39 -9.70
CA ASP A 59 1.18 17.92 -9.84
C ASP A 59 1.37 16.44 -9.47
N GLY A 60 0.28 15.74 -9.13
CA GLY A 60 0.27 14.31 -8.88
C GLY A 60 0.76 13.88 -7.49
N TYR A 61 0.88 14.82 -6.55
CA TYR A 61 1.22 14.50 -5.17
C TYR A 61 0.02 13.92 -4.41
N ALA A 62 0.31 13.00 -3.49
CA ALA A 62 -0.71 12.33 -2.69
C ALA A 62 -1.31 13.23 -1.59
N TYR A 63 -0.52 14.18 -1.08
CA TYR A 63 -0.86 15.06 0.02
C TYR A 63 -0.46 16.50 -0.27
N SER A 64 -1.20 17.40 0.37
CA SER A 64 -0.81 18.80 0.53
C SER A 64 -0.75 19.16 2.01
N ALA A 65 0.05 20.16 2.33
CA ALA A 65 0.17 20.74 3.65
C ALA A 65 0.20 22.26 3.52
N PHE A 66 -0.76 22.92 4.17
CA PHE A 66 -0.87 24.38 4.15
C PHE A 66 -0.60 24.96 5.53
N GLN A 67 0.31 25.93 5.62
CA GLN A 67 0.66 26.61 6.85
C GLN A 67 0.01 28.01 6.90
N GLN A 68 -0.86 28.25 7.88
CA GLN A 68 -1.73 29.41 7.88
C GLN A 68 -1.01 30.74 8.18
N ASN A 69 -0.02 30.72 9.07
CA ASN A 69 0.65 31.96 9.49
C ASN A 69 1.60 32.53 8.42
N THR A 70 2.17 31.68 7.57
CA THR A 70 3.11 32.06 6.50
C THR A 70 2.51 31.94 5.10
N LEU A 71 1.28 31.41 4.99
CA LEU A 71 0.61 31.09 3.73
C LEU A 71 1.42 30.16 2.82
N GLN A 72 2.25 29.31 3.42
CA GLN A 72 3.11 28.39 2.67
C GLN A 72 2.37 27.11 2.32
N CYS A 73 2.56 26.66 1.07
CA CYS A 73 2.06 25.38 0.58
C CYS A 73 3.19 24.40 0.32
N TYR A 74 2.97 23.16 0.76
CA TYR A 74 3.89 22.06 0.57
C TYR A 74 3.17 20.87 -0.03
N CYS A 75 3.84 20.16 -0.95
CA CYS A 75 3.33 18.94 -1.55
C CYS A 75 4.21 17.75 -1.16
N SER A 76 3.60 16.59 -0.93
CA SER A 76 4.35 15.38 -0.60
C SER A 76 3.63 14.10 -1.02
N ASN A 77 4.40 13.04 -1.22
CA ASN A 77 3.88 11.68 -1.32
C ASN A 77 4.01 10.90 -0.01
N ASP A 78 4.74 11.47 0.96
CA ASP A 78 4.90 10.94 2.30
C ASP A 78 3.89 11.58 3.26
N TYR A 79 3.69 10.94 4.41
CA TYR A 79 2.70 11.37 5.40
C TYR A 79 3.30 11.37 6.81
N PRO A 80 3.00 12.39 7.64
CA PRO A 80 3.60 12.47 8.97
C PRO A 80 3.11 11.35 9.89
N ARG A 81 3.95 10.99 10.85
CA ARG A 81 3.59 10.06 11.93
C ARG A 81 2.59 10.69 12.90
N GLN A 82 1.81 9.84 13.57
CA GLN A 82 0.70 10.25 14.44
C GLN A 82 1.13 11.19 15.57
N TYR A 83 2.34 11.03 16.11
CA TYR A 83 2.81 11.86 17.23
C TYR A 83 3.03 13.33 16.86
N TYR A 84 3.10 13.66 15.57
CA TYR A 84 3.12 15.04 15.09
C TYR A 84 1.72 15.65 14.93
N MET A 85 0.66 14.84 15.05
CA MET A 85 -0.70 15.33 14.91
C MET A 85 -1.04 16.30 16.04
N GLY A 86 -1.45 17.51 15.67
CA GLY A 86 -2.05 18.52 16.54
C GLY A 86 -3.57 18.53 16.43
N SER A 87 -4.18 19.53 17.06
CA SER A 87 -5.62 19.73 17.03
C SER A 87 -6.03 20.74 15.96
N GLY A 88 -7.23 20.56 15.39
CA GLY A 88 -7.82 21.54 14.49
C GLY A 88 -9.12 21.08 13.84
N THR A 89 -9.50 21.78 12.78
CA THR A 89 -10.68 21.56 11.97
C THR A 89 -10.31 21.51 10.49
N ASP A 90 -11.27 21.15 9.63
CA ASP A 90 -11.08 21.16 8.18
C ASP A 90 -10.55 22.52 7.67
N THR A 91 -11.03 23.63 8.23
CA THR A 91 -10.65 24.97 7.78
C THR A 91 -9.33 25.48 8.37
N ALA A 92 -9.00 25.07 9.60
CA ALA A 92 -7.86 25.65 10.31
C ALA A 92 -7.29 24.75 11.41
N CYS A 93 -5.98 24.85 11.61
CA CYS A 93 -5.32 24.24 12.75
C CYS A 93 -5.36 25.18 13.96
N ASP A 94 -5.48 24.61 15.16
CA ASP A 94 -5.51 25.42 16.39
C ASP A 94 -4.18 26.16 16.60
N ASP A 95 -3.07 25.51 16.22
CA ASP A 95 -1.76 26.13 16.09
C ASP A 95 -1.57 26.59 14.63
N THR A 96 -1.46 27.91 14.42
CA THR A 96 -1.33 28.51 13.08
C THR A 96 0.02 28.23 12.41
N SER A 97 0.99 27.70 13.17
CA SER A 97 2.27 27.18 12.65
C SER A 97 2.20 25.71 12.25
N ALA A 98 1.11 25.00 12.62
CA ALA A 98 0.86 23.64 12.16
C ALA A 98 0.35 23.64 10.72
N LEU A 99 0.57 22.50 10.07
CA LEU A 99 0.19 22.21 8.70
C LEU A 99 -1.23 21.65 8.67
N ASN A 100 -2.14 22.29 7.94
CA ASN A 100 -3.43 21.72 7.56
C ASN A 100 -3.17 20.72 6.42
N VAL A 101 -3.29 19.42 6.71
CA VAL A 101 -2.91 18.36 5.77
C VAL A 101 -4.15 17.79 5.10
N ARG A 102 -4.11 17.70 3.76
CA ARG A 102 -5.21 17.16 2.95
C ARG A 102 -4.72 16.06 2.02
N VAL A 103 -5.57 15.06 1.83
CA VAL A 103 -5.46 14.10 0.73
C VAL A 103 -5.98 14.76 -0.52
N THR A 104 -5.13 14.83 -1.55
CA THR A 104 -5.43 15.56 -2.78
C THR A 104 -6.56 14.90 -3.58
N GLN A 105 -6.64 13.56 -3.57
CA GLN A 105 -7.62 12.79 -4.33
C GLN A 105 -8.10 11.55 -3.57
N THR A 106 -9.41 11.41 -3.40
CA THR A 106 -10.07 10.20 -2.87
C THR A 106 -11.54 10.15 -3.29
N SER A 107 -12.22 9.01 -3.13
CA SER A 107 -13.68 8.90 -3.30
C SER A 107 -14.43 9.07 -1.98
N PHE A 108 -13.72 9.18 -0.86
CA PHE A 108 -14.28 9.34 0.48
C PHE A 108 -14.59 10.80 0.78
N GLN A 109 -15.74 11.05 1.36
CA GLN A 109 -16.14 12.34 1.92
C GLN A 109 -16.01 12.30 3.45
N SER A 110 -15.82 13.46 4.08
CA SER A 110 -15.70 13.58 5.54
C SER A 110 -17.06 13.78 6.20
N LEU A 111 -17.30 13.05 7.30
CA LEU A 111 -18.33 13.36 8.30
C LEU A 111 -17.78 14.14 9.49
N GLY A 112 -16.50 14.57 9.42
CA GLY A 112 -15.81 15.25 10.50
C GLY A 112 -15.15 14.30 11.49
N CYS A 113 -14.79 14.87 12.65
CA CYS A 113 -14.13 14.16 13.72
C CYS A 113 -15.07 13.96 14.90
N LYS A 114 -15.06 12.75 15.46
CA LYS A 114 -16.02 12.27 16.45
C LYS A 114 -15.30 11.77 17.70
N ASP A 115 -15.92 11.97 18.86
CA ASP A 115 -15.38 11.47 20.14
C ASP A 115 -15.47 9.94 20.26
N THR A 116 -16.52 9.35 19.68
CA THR A 116 -16.85 7.93 19.81
C THR A 116 -17.42 7.40 18.50
N VAL A 117 -17.10 6.15 18.18
CA VAL A 117 -17.76 5.36 17.13
C VAL A 117 -18.05 3.97 17.67
N VAL A 118 -19.18 3.38 17.26
CA VAL A 118 -19.50 1.97 17.50
C VAL A 118 -19.73 1.29 16.17
N TYR A 119 -19.10 0.13 15.96
CA TYR A 119 -19.12 -0.63 14.72
C TYR A 119 -20.17 -1.74 14.81
N ASP A 120 -20.97 -1.92 13.76
CA ASP A 120 -21.80 -3.12 13.67
C ASP A 120 -20.94 -4.36 13.42
N PRO A 121 -21.36 -5.55 13.89
CA PRO A 121 -20.69 -6.80 13.57
C PRO A 121 -20.94 -7.20 12.10
N ASP A 122 -20.12 -6.68 11.20
CA ASP A 122 -20.22 -6.91 9.75
C ASP A 122 -19.04 -7.73 9.16
N GLY A 123 -18.13 -8.15 10.04
CA GLY A 123 -16.97 -8.98 9.70
C GLY A 123 -15.69 -8.19 9.40
N PHE A 124 -15.74 -6.86 9.36
CA PHE A 124 -14.51 -6.07 9.36
C PHE A 124 -13.84 -6.07 10.73
N GLN A 125 -12.53 -5.88 10.72
CA GLN A 125 -11.67 -5.85 11.91
C GLN A 125 -10.74 -4.66 11.79
N ASP A 126 -10.30 -4.13 12.94
CA ASP A 126 -9.30 -3.08 12.99
C ASP A 126 -7.98 -3.55 12.38
N PHE A 127 -7.33 -2.66 11.62
CA PHE A 127 -5.98 -2.90 11.11
C PHE A 127 -5.12 -1.64 11.18
N LEU A 128 -3.81 -1.85 11.26
CA LEU A 128 -2.84 -0.77 11.32
C LEU A 128 -2.55 -0.22 9.91
N VAL A 129 -2.44 1.09 9.82
CA VAL A 129 -2.07 1.80 8.59
C VAL A 129 -1.02 2.87 8.87
N LEU A 130 -0.16 3.14 7.90
CA LEU A 130 0.87 4.17 8.01
C LEU A 130 0.31 5.57 7.76
N ASN A 131 -0.77 5.68 6.98
CA ASN A 131 -1.36 6.94 6.57
C ASN A 131 -2.86 6.77 6.19
N PRO A 132 -3.63 7.86 6.08
CA PRO A 132 -5.04 7.82 5.71
C PRO A 132 -5.33 7.23 4.32
N LYS A 133 -4.42 7.37 3.34
CA LYS A 133 -4.64 6.82 2.00
C LYS A 133 -4.58 5.29 2.00
N ASP A 134 -3.76 4.70 2.87
CA ASP A 134 -3.76 3.25 3.09
C ASP A 134 -5.10 2.78 3.66
N CYS A 135 -5.69 3.54 4.59
CA CYS A 135 -7.04 3.29 5.10
C CYS A 135 -8.07 3.36 3.97
N PHE A 136 -8.06 4.43 3.17
CA PHE A 136 -8.97 4.58 2.02
C PHE A 136 -8.81 3.47 0.99
N ARG A 137 -7.58 3.05 0.70
CA ARG A 137 -7.31 1.98 -0.25
C ARG A 137 -7.90 0.65 0.23
N ASN A 138 -7.75 0.34 1.52
CA ASN A 138 -8.26 -0.90 2.11
C ASN A 138 -9.79 -0.86 2.28
N CYS A 139 -10.36 0.31 2.58
CA CYS A 139 -11.81 0.50 2.74
C CYS A 139 -12.54 0.90 1.46
N ASN A 140 -11.90 0.93 0.29
CA ASN A 140 -12.50 1.40 -0.97
C ASN A 140 -13.78 0.63 -1.41
N GLY A 141 -14.03 -0.56 -0.86
CA GLY A 141 -15.27 -1.33 -1.09
C GLY A 141 -16.33 -1.16 0.01
N ALA A 142 -15.98 -0.51 1.12
CA ALA A 142 -16.84 -0.29 2.27
C ALA A 142 -17.70 0.96 2.08
N TYR A 143 -18.77 1.12 2.86
CA TYR A 143 -19.57 2.34 2.85
C TYR A 143 -18.90 3.44 3.68
N GLN A 144 -18.34 3.07 4.83
CA GLN A 144 -17.65 3.99 5.73
C GLN A 144 -16.24 3.49 6.06
N ALA A 145 -15.38 4.44 6.41
CA ALA A 145 -14.06 4.19 6.93
C ALA A 145 -13.82 5.12 8.11
N THR A 146 -13.19 4.62 9.16
CA THR A 146 -12.71 5.44 10.26
C THR A 146 -11.21 5.30 10.37
N TYR A 147 -10.54 6.36 10.82
CA TYR A 147 -9.19 6.23 11.33
C TYR A 147 -9.00 7.04 12.60
N VAL A 148 -8.14 6.54 13.48
CA VAL A 148 -7.77 7.17 14.75
C VAL A 148 -6.29 6.93 15.00
N GLY A 149 -5.63 7.84 15.70
CA GLY A 149 -4.24 7.67 16.08
C GLY A 149 -4.04 6.49 17.02
N ASN A 150 -3.00 5.68 16.76
CA ASN A 150 -2.61 4.60 17.66
C ASN A 150 -1.44 5.05 18.54
N PRO A 151 -1.66 5.28 19.84
CA PRO A 151 -0.63 5.82 20.72
C PRO A 151 0.50 4.81 21.03
N GLN A 152 0.32 3.52 20.74
CA GLN A 152 1.32 2.49 21.09
C GLN A 152 2.49 2.44 20.11
N ASN A 153 2.26 2.77 18.83
CA ASN A 153 3.25 2.59 17.76
C ASN A 153 3.44 3.85 16.90
N GLY A 154 2.66 4.91 17.12
CA GLY A 154 2.74 6.15 16.35
C GLY A 154 2.18 6.04 14.93
N TYR A 155 1.44 4.97 14.64
CA TYR A 155 0.67 4.76 13.40
C TYR A 155 -0.80 5.08 13.64
N TYR A 156 -1.67 4.64 12.72
CA TYR A 156 -3.11 4.81 12.83
C TYR A 156 -3.80 3.45 12.84
N THR A 157 -4.89 3.36 13.57
CA THR A 157 -5.84 2.26 13.48
C THR A 157 -6.94 2.66 12.50
N CYS A 158 -7.20 1.82 11.52
CA CYS A 158 -8.27 2.01 10.53
C CYS A 158 -9.32 0.91 10.70
N HIS A 159 -10.58 1.27 10.49
CA HIS A 159 -11.71 0.34 10.43
C HIS A 159 -12.58 0.65 9.23
N CYS A 160 -13.05 -0.37 8.53
CA CYS A 160 -14.00 -0.23 7.42
C CYS A 160 -15.37 -0.72 7.86
N GLN A 161 -16.43 -0.11 7.36
CA GLN A 161 -17.81 -0.52 7.68
C GLN A 161 -18.60 -0.67 6.37
N SER A 162 -19.20 -1.83 6.17
CA SER A 162 -19.99 -2.17 4.97
C SER A 162 -21.24 -1.31 4.81
N ASN A 163 -21.83 -0.87 5.93
CA ASN A 163 -23.01 -0.02 6.02
C ASN A 163 -22.72 1.22 6.86
N GLU A 164 -23.76 1.87 7.38
CA GLU A 164 -23.60 2.93 8.38
C GLU A 164 -23.04 2.34 9.69
N LEU A 165 -22.29 3.13 10.45
CA LEU A 165 -21.84 2.79 11.80
C LEU A 165 -23.05 2.65 12.73
N GLU A 166 -22.99 1.73 13.70
CA GLU A 166 -24.04 1.51 14.71
C GLU A 166 -24.32 2.80 15.49
N MET A 167 -23.25 3.52 15.83
CA MET A 167 -23.32 4.79 16.55
C MET A 167 -22.19 5.71 16.14
N ILE A 168 -22.52 6.99 15.99
CA ILE A 168 -21.56 8.06 15.79
C ILE A 168 -21.78 9.09 16.90
N GLY A 169 -20.72 9.40 17.64
CA GLY A 169 -20.74 10.35 18.74
C GLY A 169 -20.80 11.82 18.30
N ASN A 170 -20.40 12.72 19.19
CA ASN A 170 -20.48 14.16 18.95
C ASN A 170 -19.34 14.65 18.06
N ASP A 171 -19.57 15.74 17.35
CA ASP A 171 -18.50 16.49 16.69
C ASP A 171 -17.52 17.06 17.71
N VAL A 172 -16.24 16.81 17.47
CA VAL A 172 -15.12 17.32 18.27
C VAL A 172 -14.04 17.90 17.37
N THR A 173 -13.16 18.71 17.96
CA THR A 173 -11.94 19.13 17.29
C THR A 173 -11.10 17.90 16.93
N CYS A 174 -10.69 17.83 15.66
CA CYS A 174 -9.87 16.74 15.15
C CYS A 174 -8.53 16.72 15.86
N SER A 175 -8.13 15.57 16.38
CA SER A 175 -6.87 15.35 17.10
C SER A 175 -6.45 13.89 17.02
N GLY A 176 -5.28 13.55 17.57
CA GLY A 176 -4.76 12.18 17.57
C GLY A 176 -5.65 11.15 18.25
N THR A 177 -6.62 11.57 19.08
CA THR A 177 -7.53 10.69 19.82
C THR A 177 -8.97 10.71 19.30
N SER A 178 -9.31 11.61 18.37
CA SER A 178 -10.64 11.64 17.77
C SER A 178 -10.74 10.65 16.60
N TYR A 179 -11.92 10.07 16.40
CA TYR A 179 -12.21 9.29 15.20
C TYR A 179 -12.49 10.22 14.03
N PHE A 180 -11.67 10.14 12.99
CA PHE A 180 -12.02 10.75 11.73
C PHE A 180 -12.92 9.80 10.97
N VAL A 181 -14.12 10.26 10.63
CA VAL A 181 -15.15 9.42 10.01
C VAL A 181 -15.34 9.84 8.57
N PHE A 182 -15.27 8.87 7.67
CA PHE A 182 -15.40 9.07 6.24
C PHE A 182 -16.44 8.14 5.64
N PHE A 183 -17.05 8.55 4.54
CA PHE A 183 -18.06 7.76 3.84
C PHE A 183 -17.93 7.84 2.32
N HIS A 184 -18.42 6.82 1.64
CA HIS A 184 -18.69 6.84 0.21
C HIS A 184 -20.14 7.17 -0.06
N SER A 185 -20.42 7.91 -1.14
CA SER A 185 -21.77 7.92 -1.68
C SER A 185 -22.12 6.50 -2.15
N ARG A 186 -23.41 6.12 -2.08
CA ARG A 186 -23.86 4.80 -2.56
C ARG A 186 -23.51 4.58 -4.04
N ASP A 187 -23.46 5.65 -4.83
CA ASP A 187 -23.01 5.61 -6.23
C ASP A 187 -21.50 5.38 -6.36
N ALA A 188 -20.67 5.96 -5.47
CA ALA A 188 -19.23 5.71 -5.43
C ALA A 188 -18.93 4.26 -5.02
N GLN A 189 -19.66 3.74 -4.03
CA GLN A 189 -19.61 2.33 -3.59
C GLN A 189 -20.09 1.37 -4.70
N ALA A 190 -21.19 1.70 -5.39
CA ALA A 190 -21.78 0.88 -6.45
C ALA A 190 -21.04 0.99 -7.78
N SER A 191 -20.23 2.05 -7.99
CA SER A 191 -19.56 2.28 -9.25
C SER A 191 -18.66 1.09 -9.59
N GLY A 192 -18.99 0.43 -10.70
CA GLY A 192 -18.15 -0.60 -11.31
C GLY A 192 -16.73 -0.12 -11.63
N LEU A 193 -16.41 1.15 -11.39
CA LEU A 193 -15.09 1.74 -11.45
C LEU A 193 -14.18 1.27 -10.31
N THR A 194 -14.67 0.95 -9.11
CA THR A 194 -13.86 0.32 -8.05
C THR A 194 -13.55 -1.13 -8.39
N ARG A 195 -14.53 -1.86 -8.95
CA ARG A 195 -14.30 -3.21 -9.50
C ARG A 195 -13.40 -3.21 -10.74
N ARG A 196 -13.51 -2.19 -11.61
CA ARG A 196 -12.65 -2.00 -12.79
C ARG A 196 -11.26 -1.53 -12.38
N ARG A 197 -11.09 -0.58 -11.48
CA ARG A 197 -9.78 -0.16 -10.94
C ARG A 197 -9.13 -1.26 -10.12
N ALA A 198 -9.89 -2.05 -9.36
CA ALA A 198 -9.36 -3.25 -8.70
C ALA A 198 -8.97 -4.31 -9.74
N ARG A 199 -9.72 -4.47 -10.84
CA ARG A 199 -9.34 -5.34 -11.96
C ARG A 199 -8.10 -4.80 -12.68
N ASP A 200 -8.04 -3.52 -13.02
CA ASP A 200 -6.94 -2.85 -13.71
C ASP A 200 -5.69 -2.81 -12.82
N MET A 201 -5.84 -2.66 -11.51
CA MET A 201 -4.75 -2.76 -10.53
C MET A 201 -4.32 -4.21 -10.31
N ARG A 202 -5.25 -5.18 -10.25
CA ARG A 202 -4.90 -6.62 -10.26
C ARG A 202 -4.24 -7.00 -11.57
N GLU A 203 -4.64 -6.40 -12.68
CA GLU A 203 -4.07 -6.63 -14.00
C GLU A 203 -2.72 -5.94 -14.14
N LEU A 204 -2.54 -4.74 -13.59
CA LEU A 204 -1.26 -4.03 -13.51
C LEU A 204 -0.31 -4.74 -12.55
N GLN A 205 -0.80 -5.25 -11.41
CA GLN A 205 -0.03 -6.08 -10.49
C GLN A 205 0.28 -7.45 -11.09
N ALA A 206 -0.65 -8.07 -11.83
CA ALA A 206 -0.38 -9.30 -12.58
C ALA A 206 0.59 -9.03 -13.73
N ARG A 207 0.53 -7.87 -14.38
CA ARG A 207 1.50 -7.42 -15.38
C ARG A 207 2.85 -7.12 -14.75
N ARG A 208 2.90 -6.53 -13.55
CA ARG A 208 4.12 -6.32 -12.76
C ARG A 208 4.71 -7.64 -12.27
N ARG A 209 3.90 -8.57 -11.76
CA ARG A 209 4.27 -9.97 -11.46
C ARG A 209 4.62 -10.80 -12.70
N ARG A 210 4.19 -10.37 -13.90
CA ARG A 210 4.62 -10.94 -15.18
C ARG A 210 5.85 -10.22 -15.75
N GLN A 211 6.13 -8.99 -15.31
CA GLN A 211 7.31 -8.19 -15.66
C GLN A 211 8.48 -8.48 -14.72
N GLU A 212 8.22 -8.86 -13.47
CA GLU A 212 9.07 -9.72 -12.66
C GLU A 212 8.94 -11.12 -13.24
N VAL A 213 9.69 -11.40 -14.30
CA VAL A 213 9.97 -12.80 -14.67
C VAL A 213 10.94 -13.33 -13.60
N GLU A 214 10.44 -13.55 -12.40
CA GLU A 214 11.02 -14.53 -11.52
C GLU A 214 10.62 -15.87 -12.15
N TYR A 215 11.55 -16.49 -12.86
CA TYR A 215 11.36 -17.76 -13.55
C TYR A 215 10.79 -18.86 -12.62
N CYS A 216 10.82 -18.64 -11.31
CA CYS A 216 10.34 -19.54 -10.28
C CYS A 216 9.36 -18.86 -9.31
N PRO A 217 8.50 -19.65 -8.63
CA PRO A 217 7.70 -19.17 -7.52
C PRO A 217 8.53 -18.49 -6.42
N HIS A 218 7.91 -17.61 -5.65
CA HIS A 218 8.57 -16.89 -4.55
C HIS A 218 9.29 -17.85 -3.60
N GLY A 219 10.55 -17.54 -3.31
CA GLY A 219 11.42 -18.35 -2.44
C GLY A 219 12.18 -19.46 -3.16
N LEU A 220 12.08 -19.56 -4.49
CA LEU A 220 12.85 -20.49 -5.30
C LEU A 220 13.72 -19.74 -6.32
N THR A 221 14.93 -20.24 -6.52
CA THR A 221 15.88 -19.71 -7.49
C THR A 221 15.82 -20.53 -8.78
N ALA A 222 15.76 -19.84 -9.92
CA ALA A 222 15.81 -20.50 -11.22
C ALA A 222 17.23 -20.88 -11.59
N CYS A 223 17.55 -22.17 -11.49
CA CYS A 223 18.88 -22.71 -11.75
C CYS A 223 18.94 -23.33 -13.13
N ASN A 224 20.01 -23.05 -13.88
CA ASN A 224 20.23 -23.69 -15.17
C ASN A 224 20.39 -25.21 -14.98
N VAL A 225 19.70 -26.01 -15.78
CA VAL A 225 19.93 -27.45 -15.86
C VAL A 225 21.05 -27.71 -16.86
N ALA A 226 22.08 -28.45 -16.45
CA ALA A 226 23.25 -28.73 -17.27
C ALA A 226 22.89 -29.18 -18.70
N HIS A 227 23.49 -28.52 -19.70
CA HIS A 227 23.39 -28.86 -21.12
C HIS A 227 21.99 -28.81 -21.75
N SER A 228 20.98 -28.25 -21.07
CA SER A 228 19.59 -28.31 -21.54
C SER A 228 19.04 -26.96 -22.04
N GLY A 229 19.77 -25.85 -21.81
CA GLY A 229 19.26 -24.48 -22.06
C GLY A 229 17.97 -24.17 -21.31
N SER A 230 17.61 -24.99 -20.33
CA SER A 230 16.38 -24.96 -19.54
C SER A 230 16.72 -24.69 -18.08
N TYR A 231 15.72 -24.40 -17.27
CA TYR A 231 15.89 -24.14 -15.84
C TYR A 231 14.98 -25.02 -15.00
N GLU A 232 15.38 -25.19 -13.75
CA GLU A 232 14.57 -25.76 -12.68
C GLU A 232 14.54 -24.80 -11.50
N CYS A 233 13.52 -24.94 -10.66
CA CYS A 233 13.31 -24.07 -9.51
C CYS A 233 13.76 -24.78 -8.26
N LEU A 234 14.83 -24.30 -7.65
CA LEU A 234 15.48 -24.89 -6.48
C LEU A 234 15.44 -23.93 -5.31
N ASP A 235 15.22 -24.48 -4.11
CA ASP A 235 15.49 -23.74 -2.88
C ASP A 235 16.99 -23.87 -2.57
N THR A 236 17.77 -22.87 -2.97
CA THR A 236 19.23 -22.88 -2.82
C THR A 236 19.71 -22.85 -1.37
N ASP A 237 18.82 -22.62 -0.41
CA ASP A 237 19.17 -22.63 1.01
C ASP A 237 19.12 -24.04 1.61
N THR A 238 18.47 -25.00 0.93
CA THR A 238 18.28 -26.37 1.41
C THR A 238 18.69 -27.46 0.42
N GLU A 239 18.86 -27.13 -0.86
CA GLU A 239 19.23 -28.11 -1.88
C GLU A 239 20.71 -28.51 -1.83
N LEU A 240 20.96 -29.82 -1.75
CA LEU A 240 22.30 -30.39 -1.58
C LEU A 240 23.23 -30.13 -2.76
N GLU A 241 22.69 -30.17 -3.97
CA GLU A 241 23.47 -30.06 -5.22
C GLU A 241 23.60 -28.60 -5.71
N SER A 242 22.92 -27.65 -5.07
CA SER A 242 22.92 -26.23 -5.41
C SER A 242 22.83 -25.36 -4.15
N CYS A 243 23.69 -25.67 -3.18
CA CYS A 243 23.69 -25.00 -1.89
C CYS A 243 24.34 -23.62 -1.98
N GLY A 244 23.63 -22.58 -1.52
CA GLY A 244 24.08 -21.18 -1.54
C GLY A 244 24.05 -20.51 -2.91
N GLY A 245 23.50 -21.18 -3.92
CA GLY A 245 23.37 -20.68 -5.28
C GLY A 245 23.20 -21.80 -6.31
N CYS A 246 22.94 -21.46 -7.57
CA CYS A 246 22.78 -22.47 -8.61
C CYS A 246 24.13 -23.05 -9.04
N LEU A 247 24.27 -24.38 -9.09
CA LEU A 247 25.52 -25.05 -9.49
C LEU A 247 25.99 -24.66 -10.91
N PHE A 248 25.04 -24.47 -11.83
CA PHE A 248 25.31 -24.06 -13.22
C PHE A 248 24.90 -22.61 -13.50
N GLY A 249 24.81 -21.79 -12.45
CA GLY A 249 24.41 -20.38 -12.54
C GLY A 249 22.89 -20.20 -12.62
N GLN A 250 22.45 -18.98 -12.29
CA GLN A 250 21.05 -18.62 -12.30
C GLN A 250 20.57 -18.34 -13.73
N TYR A 251 19.42 -18.88 -14.09
CA TYR A 251 18.81 -18.68 -15.40
C TYR A 251 18.47 -17.20 -15.59
N GLY A 252 18.96 -16.61 -16.68
CA GLY A 252 18.76 -15.19 -16.98
C GLY A 252 19.59 -14.21 -16.14
N ASN A 253 20.46 -14.68 -15.24
CA ASN A 253 21.35 -13.82 -14.44
C ASN A 253 22.79 -14.37 -14.42
N ALA A 254 23.64 -13.84 -15.30
CA ALA A 254 25.04 -14.25 -15.43
C ALA A 254 25.96 -13.77 -14.27
N THR A 255 25.44 -12.96 -13.35
CA THR A 255 26.21 -12.39 -12.21
C THR A 255 25.89 -13.05 -10.87
N SER A 256 25.05 -14.09 -10.87
CA SER A 256 24.68 -14.81 -9.64
C SER A 256 25.87 -15.51 -9.00
N VAL A 257 25.83 -15.63 -7.67
CA VAL A 257 26.76 -16.49 -6.91
C VAL A 257 26.55 -17.95 -7.34
N ILE A 258 27.64 -18.65 -7.63
CA ILE A 258 27.63 -20.08 -7.98
C ILE A 258 27.55 -20.87 -6.69
N GLY A 259 26.56 -21.76 -6.58
CA GLY A 259 26.46 -22.65 -5.44
C GLY A 259 27.33 -23.89 -5.55
N GLN A 260 27.26 -24.71 -4.52
CA GLN A 260 28.14 -25.86 -4.34
C GLN A 260 27.36 -27.15 -4.07
N ASP A 261 27.95 -28.27 -4.49
CA ASP A 261 27.42 -29.61 -4.25
C ASP A 261 27.99 -30.19 -2.95
N CYS A 262 27.14 -30.25 -1.91
CA CYS A 262 27.49 -30.76 -0.59
C CYS A 262 27.77 -32.27 -0.57
N THR A 263 27.42 -33.03 -1.61
CA THR A 263 27.66 -34.49 -1.64
C THR A 263 29.13 -34.84 -1.87
N THR A 264 29.91 -33.88 -2.41
CA THR A 264 31.31 -34.08 -2.78
C THR A 264 32.30 -33.77 -1.65
N MET A 265 31.84 -33.20 -0.53
CA MET A 265 32.69 -32.68 0.55
C MET A 265 33.35 -33.75 1.47
N GLY A 266 33.32 -35.03 1.08
CA GLY A 266 33.92 -36.11 1.88
C GLY A 266 33.13 -36.55 3.12
N ALA A 267 31.89 -36.07 3.27
CA ALA A 267 30.99 -36.53 4.32
C ALA A 267 30.63 -38.02 4.16
N ALA A 268 30.37 -38.70 5.29
CA ALA A 268 29.80 -40.05 5.25
C ALA A 268 28.43 -40.04 4.55
N LEU A 269 27.97 -41.20 4.05
CA LEU A 269 26.69 -41.28 3.34
C LEU A 269 25.54 -40.78 4.23
N GLY A 270 24.78 -39.80 3.74
CA GLY A 270 23.68 -39.16 4.49
C GLY A 270 24.13 -38.17 5.57
N ALA A 271 25.42 -37.86 5.67
CA ALA A 271 25.98 -36.97 6.68
C ALA A 271 26.34 -35.57 6.15
N SER A 272 25.89 -35.21 4.95
CA SER A 272 26.00 -33.86 4.37
C SER A 272 24.62 -33.20 4.31
N THR A 273 24.54 -31.90 4.61
CA THR A 273 23.32 -31.10 4.51
C THR A 273 23.64 -29.70 3.98
N CYS A 274 22.66 -29.05 3.34
CA CYS A 274 22.68 -27.63 3.06
C CYS A 274 21.82 -26.93 4.11
N LEU A 275 22.39 -25.99 4.84
CA LEU A 275 21.70 -25.22 5.87
C LEU A 275 21.97 -23.74 5.62
N ASP A 276 20.91 -22.97 5.36
CA ASP A 276 20.97 -21.53 5.07
C ASP A 276 22.02 -21.19 3.98
N GLY A 277 22.07 -22.03 2.94
CA GLY A 277 22.99 -21.85 1.82
C GLY A 277 24.44 -22.29 2.10
N GLN A 278 24.70 -23.01 3.19
CA GLN A 278 26.03 -23.49 3.55
C GLN A 278 26.08 -25.02 3.68
N CYS A 279 27.09 -25.65 3.07
CA CYS A 279 27.31 -27.09 3.24
C CYS A 279 27.91 -27.39 4.61
N VAL A 280 27.24 -28.27 5.34
CA VAL A 280 27.64 -28.74 6.66
C VAL A 280 27.67 -30.27 6.66
N ALA A 281 28.72 -30.85 7.21
CA ALA A 281 28.86 -32.28 7.47
C ALA A 281 28.64 -32.60 8.95
N SER A 282 27.94 -33.69 9.25
CA SER A 282 27.77 -34.24 10.60
C SER A 282 28.70 -35.41 10.90
N ALA A 283 29.23 -36.07 9.86
CA ALA A 283 30.21 -37.14 9.96
C ALA A 283 31.03 -37.26 8.66
N CYS A 284 32.28 -37.68 8.78
CA CYS A 284 33.21 -37.79 7.65
C CYS A 284 33.48 -39.24 7.24
N LYS A 285 33.85 -39.45 5.97
CA LYS A 285 34.35 -40.75 5.50
C LYS A 285 35.60 -41.14 6.29
N LYS A 286 35.84 -42.45 6.37
CA LYS A 286 37.01 -43.01 7.07
C LYS A 286 38.30 -42.39 6.54
N GLY A 287 39.12 -41.85 7.43
CA GLY A 287 40.39 -41.20 7.09
C GLY A 287 40.34 -39.67 7.11
N LEU A 288 39.14 -39.08 7.18
CA LEU A 288 38.94 -37.63 7.30
C LEU A 288 38.41 -37.27 8.69
N LYS A 289 38.72 -36.06 9.15
CA LYS A 289 38.25 -35.50 10.43
C LYS A 289 37.23 -34.40 10.18
N LEU A 290 36.24 -34.31 11.07
CA LEU A 290 35.27 -33.22 11.07
C LEU A 290 35.86 -32.00 11.79
N VAL A 291 36.03 -30.90 11.06
CA VAL A 291 36.54 -29.63 11.55
C VAL A 291 35.60 -28.53 11.06
N ASP A 292 34.96 -27.80 11.99
CA ASP A 292 34.03 -26.70 11.71
C ASP A 292 32.94 -27.06 10.68
N GLY A 293 32.34 -28.23 10.83
CA GLY A 293 31.29 -28.70 9.91
C GLY A 293 31.80 -29.13 8.54
N ARG A 294 33.11 -29.32 8.34
CA ARG A 294 33.72 -29.78 7.08
C ARG A 294 34.66 -30.95 7.29
N CYS A 295 34.78 -31.83 6.28
CA CYS A 295 35.69 -32.96 6.33
C CYS A 295 37.05 -32.59 5.73
N GLN A 296 38.12 -32.84 6.48
CA GLN A 296 39.50 -32.50 6.15
C GLN A 296 40.43 -33.69 6.43
N GLU A 297 41.59 -33.74 5.78
CA GLU A 297 42.63 -34.77 6.01
C GLU A 297 43.36 -34.61 7.37
#